data_AF-A0AAE0BN24-F1
#
_entry.id   AF-A0AAE0BN24-F1
#
_cell.length_a   1.000
_cell.length_b   1.000
_cell.length_c   1.000
_cell.angle_alpha   90.00
_cell.angle_beta   90.00
_cell.angle_gamma   90.00
#
_symmetry.space_group_name_H-M   'P 1'
#
loop_
_entity.id
_entity.type
_entity.pdbx_description
1 polymer ?
#
loop_
_entity_poly.entity_id
_entity_poly.type
_entity_poly.pdbx_seq_one_letter_code
_entity_poly.pdbx_strand_id
1 'polypeptide(L)'
;MFHLITRFSLRTVSACGRQHPVTPQHIYTASSKSQLQNAFVVQHPLTSHSIKHTPPTSKSRARLRQCRLFAAASGESGSDAEVSPKPAEKKKKKRRLDEICQERHPEYSRNVLQSWISQGKVLVNGQPILKSGAQIGPSATIDIIAQQPKYVCRAGLKMEAALEHFQVDVRGVTAMDAGLSTGGFTDCLLQNGAIKVYGVDVGYGQVAEKVRTDTRVVVMERTNLRHLESLPEPVNFVSLDVSFISVLKVMPAVQRVMTQNGQLVILVKPQFEALREQVGRGGVVRDPAVHEEVIEKIRSGIMEYGFHCHGCIPSPIKGATSGNTEFLAYFTRDASQETVSQEE
;
A
#
# COMPACT_ATOMS: atom_id res chain seq x y z
N MET A 1 -27.14 -61.00 -42.27
CA MET A 1 -25.69 -61.19 -42.44
C MET A 1 -25.05 -60.92 -41.07
N PHE A 2 -24.64 -62.00 -40.37
CA PHE A 2 -23.80 -62.10 -39.15
C PHE A 2 -24.01 -61.06 -38.00
N HIS A 3 -24.66 -61.35 -36.86
CA HIS A 3 -24.19 -62.13 -35.68
C HIS A 3 -22.71 -61.91 -35.29
N LEU A 4 -22.42 -61.27 -34.14
CA LEU A 4 -21.96 -61.99 -32.92
C LEU A 4 -21.82 -61.08 -31.68
N ILE A 5 -22.26 -61.63 -30.55
CA ILE A 5 -22.14 -61.20 -29.15
C ILE A 5 -20.99 -61.97 -28.50
N THR A 6 -20.20 -61.34 -27.61
CA THR A 6 -19.56 -61.95 -26.39
C THR A 6 -18.82 -60.82 -25.64
N ARG A 7 -19.23 -60.31 -24.47
CA ARG A 7 -19.10 -60.85 -23.09
C ARG A 7 -17.78 -61.58 -22.80
N PHE A 8 -16.94 -60.99 -21.94
CA PHE A 8 -16.09 -61.74 -21.00
C PHE A 8 -16.06 -61.08 -19.62
N SER A 9 -16.00 -61.95 -18.61
CA SER A 9 -16.35 -61.77 -17.21
C SER A 9 -15.10 -61.73 -16.33
N LEU A 10 -15.24 -61.04 -15.19
CA LEU A 10 -14.56 -61.14 -13.90
C LEU A 10 -13.51 -62.27 -13.71
N ARG A 11 -12.36 -61.92 -13.13
CA ARG A 11 -11.95 -62.46 -11.80
C ARG A 11 -10.81 -61.67 -11.14
N THR A 12 -11.10 -61.37 -9.88
CA THR A 12 -10.26 -61.08 -8.70
C THR A 12 -8.88 -61.71 -8.62
N VAL A 13 -7.90 -60.94 -8.11
CA VAL A 13 -6.89 -61.43 -7.15
C VAL A 13 -6.72 -60.38 -6.04
N SER A 14 -6.80 -60.86 -4.80
CA SER A 14 -6.64 -60.17 -3.53
C SER A 14 -5.20 -60.37 -3.03
N ALA A 15 -4.59 -59.37 -2.38
CA ALA A 15 -3.87 -59.55 -1.11
C ALA A 15 -3.22 -58.24 -0.60
N CYS A 16 -3.76 -57.79 0.54
CA CYS A 16 -3.06 -57.46 1.79
C CYS A 16 -1.83 -56.52 1.79
N GLY A 17 -1.98 -55.37 2.43
CA GLY A 17 -0.90 -54.56 2.99
C GLY A 17 -1.44 -53.50 3.94
N ARG A 18 -1.64 -53.86 5.21
CA ARG A 18 -1.98 -52.93 6.31
C ARG A 18 -0.81 -51.98 6.55
N GLN A 19 -1.09 -50.70 6.80
CA GLN A 19 -0.40 -49.89 7.80
C GLN A 19 -1.24 -48.66 8.21
N HIS A 20 -1.11 -48.30 9.48
CA HIS A 20 -2.02 -47.51 10.31
C HIS A 20 -1.96 -45.98 10.07
N PRO A 21 -2.99 -45.23 10.50
CA PRO A 21 -3.02 -43.77 10.40
C PRO A 21 -2.17 -43.10 11.48
N VAL A 22 -1.41 -42.07 11.10
CA VAL A 22 -0.67 -41.20 12.03
C VAL A 22 -1.50 -39.93 12.24
N THR A 23 -2.00 -39.76 13.47
CA THR A 23 -2.53 -38.50 13.99
C THR A 23 -1.39 -37.67 14.61
N PRO A 24 -1.37 -36.33 14.47
CA PRO A 24 -0.60 -35.49 15.37
C PRO A 24 -1.50 -34.97 16.49
N GLN A 25 -1.18 -35.36 17.72
CA GLN A 25 -1.68 -34.75 18.95
C GLN A 25 -0.93 -33.44 19.24
N HIS A 26 -1.66 -32.48 19.82
CA HIS A 26 -1.15 -31.28 20.48
C HIS A 26 -0.13 -31.61 21.58
N ILE A 27 0.98 -30.87 21.62
CA ILE A 27 1.77 -30.67 22.84
C ILE A 27 2.12 -29.18 22.96
N TYR A 28 1.43 -28.50 23.88
CA TYR A 28 1.89 -27.27 24.51
C TYR A 28 2.96 -27.64 25.55
N THR A 29 4.15 -27.07 25.46
CA THR A 29 5.10 -27.01 26.59
C THR A 29 5.54 -25.58 26.84
N ALA A 30 5.07 -25.05 27.96
CA ALA A 30 5.66 -23.89 28.62
C ALA A 30 7.01 -24.29 29.21
N SER A 31 8.04 -23.47 28.97
CA SER A 31 9.29 -23.52 29.73
C SER A 31 9.63 -22.13 30.23
N SER A 32 10.04 -22.09 31.49
CA SER A 32 10.30 -20.91 32.31
C SER A 32 11.74 -20.95 32.80
N LYS A 33 12.29 -19.75 33.06
CA LYS A 33 13.55 -19.43 33.77
C LYS A 33 14.82 -19.72 32.94
N SER A 34 15.88 -18.91 32.93
CA SER A 34 16.46 -17.99 33.92
C SER A 34 17.48 -17.06 33.22
N GLN A 35 17.62 -15.81 33.69
CA GLN A 35 18.86 -15.17 34.24
C GLN A 35 20.09 -15.14 33.30
N LEU A 36 20.93 -14.11 33.17
CA LEU A 36 21.25 -12.87 33.90
C LEU A 36 22.24 -12.12 32.95
N GLN A 37 22.27 -10.78 32.94
CA GLN A 37 23.52 -10.01 33.15
C GLN A 37 23.30 -8.49 33.12
N ASN A 38 24.06 -7.86 34.02
CA ASN A 38 24.05 -6.48 34.46
C ASN A 38 24.55 -5.49 33.39
N ALA A 39 24.04 -4.26 33.44
CA ALA A 39 24.86 -3.09 33.18
C ALA A 39 24.39 -1.91 34.05
N PHE A 40 25.38 -1.35 34.74
CA PHE A 40 25.36 -0.35 35.79
C PHE A 40 25.44 1.04 35.14
N VAL A 41 24.51 1.96 35.37
CA VAL A 41 24.76 3.42 35.19
C VAL A 41 23.99 4.23 36.23
N VAL A 42 24.77 4.99 37.00
CA VAL A 42 24.42 5.97 38.03
C VAL A 42 23.81 7.22 37.40
N GLN A 43 22.70 7.76 37.93
CA GLN A 43 22.39 9.20 37.83
C GLN A 43 21.65 9.73 39.08
N HIS A 44 22.19 10.84 39.59
CA HIS A 44 21.69 11.68 40.69
C HIS A 44 20.53 12.62 40.24
N PRO A 45 19.78 13.21 41.19
CA PRO A 45 18.48 13.85 40.91
C PRO A 45 18.60 15.27 40.35
N LEU A 46 17.65 15.63 39.46
CA LEU A 46 17.45 16.98 38.95
C LEU A 46 16.55 17.79 39.90
N THR A 47 17.04 18.93 40.36
CA THR A 47 16.26 19.97 41.05
C THR A 47 15.70 20.98 40.05
N SER A 48 14.47 21.40 40.34
CA SER A 48 13.66 22.39 39.61
C SER A 48 14.19 23.81 39.76
N HIS A 49 14.26 24.59 38.67
CA HIS A 49 14.20 26.06 38.72
C HIS A 49 13.29 26.59 37.61
N SER A 50 12.32 27.42 38.03
CA SER A 50 11.27 28.06 37.25
C SER A 50 11.77 29.43 36.75
N ILE A 51 11.60 29.75 35.47
CA ILE A 51 11.82 31.10 34.93
C ILE A 51 10.56 31.53 34.17
N LYS A 52 9.96 32.62 34.63
CA LYS A 52 8.73 33.24 34.12
C LYS A 52 9.02 34.19 32.95
N HIS A 53 8.09 34.19 32.00
CA HIS A 53 7.95 35.14 30.89
C HIS A 53 7.69 36.59 31.35
N THR A 54 8.20 37.56 30.59
CA THR A 54 7.57 38.89 30.39
C THR A 54 7.84 39.41 28.96
N PRO A 55 6.88 40.11 28.30
CA PRO A 55 7.00 40.62 26.93
C PRO A 55 7.31 42.15 26.88
N PRO A 56 7.82 42.69 25.75
CA PRO A 56 7.97 44.14 25.60
C PRO A 56 6.70 44.81 25.04
N THR A 57 6.54 46.06 25.48
CA THR A 57 5.37 46.92 25.37
C THR A 57 5.40 47.85 24.16
N SER A 58 4.21 48.26 23.72
CA SER A 58 3.92 49.24 22.66
C SER A 58 3.89 50.70 23.17
N LYS A 59 4.54 51.63 22.46
CA LYS A 59 4.22 53.09 22.42
C LYS A 59 4.69 53.64 21.04
N SER A 60 3.81 53.91 20.08
CA SER A 60 3.06 55.16 19.82
C SER A 60 3.91 56.39 19.45
N ARG A 61 3.81 56.84 18.18
CA ARG A 61 3.26 58.16 17.78
C ARG A 61 3.43 58.45 16.28
N ALA A 62 2.46 59.19 15.77
CA ALA A 62 2.25 59.62 14.40
C ALA A 62 2.72 61.07 14.15
N ARG A 63 2.62 61.47 12.86
CA ARG A 63 2.77 62.81 12.25
C ARG A 63 4.22 63.22 11.96
N LEU A 64 4.57 63.89 10.85
CA LEU A 64 3.84 64.86 10.04
C LEU A 64 4.21 64.77 8.54
N ARG A 65 3.25 65.19 7.72
CA ARG A 65 3.36 65.48 6.29
C ARG A 65 4.12 66.79 6.04
N GLN A 66 4.86 66.81 4.92
CA GLN A 66 4.86 67.83 3.86
C GLN A 66 5.66 69.13 4.07
N CYS A 67 6.71 69.28 3.26
CA CYS A 67 7.03 70.53 2.56
C CYS A 67 7.66 70.22 1.20
N ARG A 68 7.22 70.97 0.19
CA ARG A 68 7.54 70.86 -1.23
C ARG A 68 8.34 72.11 -1.64
N LEU A 69 9.21 71.92 -2.63
CA LEU A 69 9.63 72.87 -3.70
C LEU A 69 10.75 73.91 -3.50
N PHE A 70 11.41 74.14 -4.66
CA PHE A 70 12.42 75.13 -5.12
C PHE A 70 13.90 74.71 -4.94
N ALA A 71 14.82 74.80 -5.91
CA ALA A 71 14.85 75.31 -7.30
C ALA A 71 16.10 74.69 -8.02
N ALA A 72 16.04 74.26 -9.28
CA ALA A 72 16.47 74.95 -10.53
C ALA A 72 17.99 74.86 -10.90
N ALA A 73 18.25 74.06 -11.96
CA ALA A 73 19.08 74.24 -13.17
C ALA A 73 20.50 74.88 -13.17
N SER A 74 21.47 74.06 -13.62
CA SER A 74 22.55 74.32 -14.62
C SER A 74 23.47 73.07 -14.57
N GLY A 75 23.74 72.26 -15.60
CA GLY A 75 24.03 72.52 -17.00
C GLY A 75 25.52 72.28 -17.21
N GLU A 76 25.95 71.06 -17.59
CA GLU A 76 27.16 70.82 -18.40
C GLU A 76 27.31 69.35 -18.83
N SER A 77 27.79 69.21 -20.06
CA SER A 77 27.93 68.04 -20.93
C SER A 77 29.14 67.17 -20.60
N GLY A 78 28.98 65.85 -20.65
CA GLY A 78 30.10 64.90 -20.54
C GLY A 78 29.77 63.51 -21.12
N SER A 79 30.20 63.31 -22.37
CA SER A 79 30.54 62.06 -23.05
C SER A 79 29.71 60.78 -22.77
N ASP A 80 28.92 60.41 -23.78
CA ASP A 80 28.35 59.08 -23.97
C ASP A 80 29.45 58.01 -24.14
N ALA A 81 29.70 57.23 -23.09
CA ALA A 81 30.25 55.89 -23.21
C ALA A 81 29.09 54.91 -23.01
N GLU A 82 28.55 54.41 -24.12
CA GLU A 82 27.46 53.45 -24.19
C GLU A 82 27.91 52.11 -23.59
N VAL A 83 27.83 51.97 -22.27
CA VAL A 83 27.94 50.67 -21.60
C VAL A 83 26.60 49.97 -21.76
N SER A 84 26.50 49.10 -22.76
CA SER A 84 25.35 48.23 -22.94
C SER A 84 25.08 47.48 -21.63
N PRO A 85 23.87 47.56 -21.04
CA PRO A 85 23.57 46.80 -19.83
C PRO A 85 23.58 45.32 -20.19
N LYS A 86 24.47 44.54 -19.55
CA LYS A 86 24.42 43.07 -19.58
C LYS A 86 22.98 42.63 -19.28
N PRO A 87 22.43 41.63 -19.98
CA PRO A 87 21.08 41.18 -19.72
C PRO A 87 21.00 40.78 -18.25
N ALA A 88 20.08 41.40 -17.51
CA ALA A 88 19.82 41.03 -16.13
C ALA A 88 19.43 39.55 -16.13
N GLU A 89 20.33 38.68 -15.67
CA GLU A 89 20.00 37.29 -15.39
C GLU A 89 18.77 37.30 -14.48
N LYS A 90 17.63 36.83 -15.00
CA LYS A 90 16.45 36.55 -14.17
C LYS A 90 16.93 35.65 -13.05
N LYS A 91 17.06 36.19 -11.83
CA LYS A 91 17.33 35.41 -10.60
C LYS A 91 16.30 34.29 -10.56
N LYS A 92 16.70 33.09 -10.98
CA LYS A 92 15.83 31.91 -10.95
C LYS A 92 15.46 31.71 -9.48
N LYS A 93 14.17 31.88 -9.16
CA LYS A 93 13.66 31.80 -7.79
C LYS A 93 14.01 30.44 -7.20
N LYS A 94 14.25 30.40 -5.88
CA LYS A 94 14.32 29.15 -5.14
C LYS A 94 13.00 28.40 -5.28
N ARG A 95 13.06 27.07 -5.41
CA ARG A 95 11.91 26.20 -5.61
C ARG A 95 11.97 25.02 -4.65
N ARG A 96 10.83 24.35 -4.43
CA ARG A 96 10.79 23.20 -3.53
C ARG A 96 11.52 22.00 -4.14
N LEU A 97 12.26 21.26 -3.31
CA LEU A 97 13.01 20.08 -3.73
C LEU A 97 12.10 19.04 -4.40
N ASP A 98 10.93 18.76 -3.83
CA ASP A 98 10.01 17.77 -4.38
C ASP A 98 9.47 18.14 -5.76
N GLU A 99 9.20 19.42 -6.02
CA GLU A 99 8.78 19.92 -7.34
C GLU A 99 9.90 19.82 -8.37
N ILE A 100 11.14 20.17 -7.98
CA ILE A 100 12.29 20.06 -8.88
C ILE A 100 12.54 18.59 -9.24
N CYS A 101 12.46 17.68 -8.26
CA CYS A 101 12.60 16.25 -8.50
C CYS A 101 11.49 15.73 -9.42
N GLN A 102 10.24 16.17 -9.24
CA GLN A 102 9.11 15.74 -10.06
C GLN A 102 9.24 16.17 -11.52
N GLU A 103 9.77 17.36 -11.77
CA GLU A 103 10.01 17.84 -13.13
C GLU A 103 11.18 17.13 -13.82
N ARG A 104 12.24 16.82 -13.07
CA ARG A 104 13.42 16.11 -13.61
C ARG A 104 13.17 14.61 -13.79
N HIS A 105 12.30 14.04 -12.97
CA HIS A 105 11.96 12.63 -12.96
C HIS A 105 10.44 12.41 -13.01
N PRO A 106 9.80 12.77 -14.15
CA PRO A 106 8.35 12.63 -14.32
C PRO A 106 7.87 11.17 -14.22
N GLU A 107 8.77 10.20 -14.40
CA GLU A 107 8.50 8.77 -14.26
C GLU A 107 8.15 8.34 -12.82
N TYR A 108 8.51 9.13 -11.80
CA TYR A 108 8.19 8.83 -10.41
C TYR A 108 7.02 9.67 -9.91
N SER A 109 6.14 9.06 -9.12
CA SER A 109 5.10 9.82 -8.43
C SER A 109 5.70 10.74 -7.37
N ARG A 110 5.02 11.85 -7.10
CA ARG A 110 5.42 12.81 -6.06
C ARG A 110 5.62 12.13 -4.70
N ASN A 111 4.79 11.15 -4.37
CA ASN A 111 4.87 10.41 -3.11
C ASN A 111 6.16 9.58 -3.01
N VAL A 112 6.61 8.95 -4.11
CA VAL A 112 7.88 8.22 -4.17
C VAL A 112 9.04 9.18 -3.94
N LEU A 113 9.05 10.32 -4.64
CA LEU A 113 10.09 11.32 -4.51
C LEU A 113 10.14 11.89 -3.09
N GLN A 114 9.00 12.25 -2.50
CA GLN A 114 8.93 12.72 -1.11
C GLN A 114 9.42 11.66 -0.12
N SER A 115 9.13 10.39 -0.37
CA SER A 115 9.63 9.28 0.45
C SER A 115 11.16 9.19 0.38
N TRP A 116 11.75 9.27 -0.81
CA TRP A 116 13.21 9.24 -0.98
C TRP A 116 13.90 10.41 -0.32
N ILE A 117 13.33 11.61 -0.43
CA ILE A 117 13.82 12.79 0.28
C ILE A 117 13.85 12.51 1.78
N SER A 118 12.74 12.06 2.36
CA SER A 118 12.66 11.77 3.81
C SER A 118 13.61 10.65 4.27
N GLN A 119 14.00 9.75 3.37
CA GLN A 119 14.95 8.67 3.63
C GLN A 119 16.42 9.10 3.41
N GLY A 120 16.69 10.36 3.04
CA GLY A 120 18.04 10.84 2.76
C GLY A 120 18.62 10.31 1.44
N LYS A 121 17.77 9.81 0.54
CA LYS A 121 18.17 9.27 -0.77
C LYS A 121 18.22 10.33 -1.87
N VAL A 122 17.97 11.59 -1.53
CA VAL A 122 18.12 12.74 -2.43
C VAL A 122 19.18 13.66 -1.86
N LEU A 123 20.26 13.83 -2.62
CA LEU A 123 21.39 14.67 -2.28
C LEU A 123 21.24 16.02 -2.99
N VAL A 124 21.52 17.11 -2.27
CA VAL A 124 21.67 18.45 -2.83
C VAL A 124 23.10 18.90 -2.58
N ASN A 125 23.86 19.19 -3.63
CA ASN A 125 25.30 19.47 -3.54
C ASN A 125 26.06 18.40 -2.74
N GLY A 126 25.73 17.12 -2.96
CA GLY A 126 26.36 15.98 -2.27
C GLY A 126 25.91 15.74 -0.82
N GLN A 127 24.93 16.49 -0.30
CA GLN A 127 24.42 16.32 1.07
C GLN A 127 22.96 15.89 1.11
N PRO A 128 22.56 14.92 1.95
CA PRO A 128 21.17 14.47 2.02
C PRO A 128 20.27 15.57 2.58
N ILE A 129 19.16 15.83 1.89
CA ILE A 129 18.10 16.73 2.37
C ILE A 129 16.87 15.89 2.73
N LEU A 130 16.38 16.04 3.96
CA LEU A 130 15.27 15.24 4.48
C LEU A 130 13.88 15.89 4.36
N LYS A 131 13.84 17.15 3.92
CA LYS A 131 12.60 17.94 3.85
C LYS A 131 12.20 18.20 2.40
N SER A 132 11.09 17.60 1.97
CA SER A 132 10.52 17.75 0.62
C SER A 132 10.29 19.20 0.21
N GLY A 133 9.83 20.03 1.14
CA GLY A 133 9.60 21.47 0.92
C GLY A 133 10.85 22.36 1.04
N ALA A 134 12.06 21.80 1.12
CA ALA A 134 13.29 22.59 1.18
C ALA A 134 13.43 23.48 -0.07
N GLN A 135 13.80 24.74 0.14
CA GLN A 135 13.94 25.74 -0.94
C GLN A 135 15.33 25.66 -1.55
N ILE A 136 15.42 25.09 -2.74
CA ILE A 136 16.68 24.80 -3.44
C ILE A 136 16.97 25.90 -4.45
N GLY A 137 18.22 26.36 -4.46
CA GLY A 137 18.71 27.35 -5.41
C GLY A 137 18.85 26.77 -6.83
N PRO A 138 18.77 27.61 -7.86
CA PRO A 138 18.79 27.16 -9.26
C PRO A 138 20.11 26.53 -9.72
N SER A 139 21.21 26.82 -9.02
CA SER A 139 22.55 26.29 -9.29
C SER A 139 22.89 25.02 -8.52
N ALA A 140 21.98 24.52 -7.67
CA ALA A 140 22.24 23.33 -6.87
C ALA A 140 22.21 22.07 -7.75
N THR A 141 23.17 21.17 -7.52
CA THR A 141 23.13 19.81 -8.07
C THR A 141 22.17 18.97 -7.24
N ILE A 142 21.40 18.10 -7.88
CA ILE A 142 20.43 17.22 -7.21
C ILE A 142 20.64 15.83 -7.77
N ASP A 143 21.01 14.90 -6.88
CA ASP A 143 21.29 13.51 -7.22
C ASP A 143 20.33 12.61 -6.43
N ILE A 144 19.69 11.67 -7.12
CA ILE A 144 18.84 10.66 -6.49
C ILE A 144 19.62 9.35 -6.46
N ILE A 145 20.01 8.91 -5.26
CA ILE A 145 20.72 7.65 -5.04
C ILE A 145 19.75 6.49 -4.69
N ALA A 146 18.45 6.75 -4.81
CA ALA A 146 17.43 5.74 -4.57
C ALA A 146 17.38 4.71 -5.70
N GLN A 147 17.25 3.44 -5.33
CA GLN A 147 16.88 2.41 -6.28
C GLN A 147 15.41 2.57 -6.69
N GLN A 148 15.13 2.34 -7.97
CA GLN A 148 13.77 2.34 -8.50
C GLN A 148 12.89 1.40 -7.67
N PRO A 149 11.69 1.83 -7.24
CA PRO A 149 10.82 0.96 -6.46
C PRO A 149 10.36 -0.20 -7.34
N LYS A 150 10.36 -1.42 -6.81
CA LYS A 150 9.88 -2.61 -7.53
C LYS A 150 8.44 -2.46 -8.02
N TYR A 151 7.59 -1.84 -7.20
CA TYR A 151 6.16 -1.63 -7.47
C TYR A 151 5.78 -0.15 -7.40
N VAL A 152 4.71 0.25 -8.10
CA VAL A 152 4.18 1.63 -8.10
C VAL A 152 3.84 2.16 -6.71
N CYS A 153 3.55 1.29 -5.74
CA CYS A 153 3.46 1.65 -4.33
C CYS A 153 3.85 0.48 -3.42
N ARG A 154 4.07 0.78 -2.14
CA ARG A 154 4.52 -0.20 -1.14
C ARG A 154 3.57 -1.39 -0.96
N ALA A 155 2.29 -1.24 -1.31
CA ALA A 155 1.33 -2.34 -1.21
C ALA A 155 1.72 -3.55 -2.06
N GLY A 156 2.43 -3.36 -3.19
CA GLY A 156 2.90 -4.49 -4.01
C GLY A 156 3.77 -5.48 -3.24
N LEU A 157 4.51 -5.03 -2.21
CA LEU A 157 5.30 -5.89 -1.33
C LEU A 157 4.43 -6.85 -0.50
N LYS A 158 3.17 -6.50 -0.21
CA LYS A 158 2.24 -7.38 0.50
C LYS A 158 1.77 -8.50 -0.41
N MET A 159 1.39 -8.17 -1.65
CA MET A 159 0.99 -9.18 -2.63
C MET A 159 2.16 -10.11 -2.94
N GLU A 160 3.36 -9.57 -3.15
CA GLU A 160 4.59 -10.36 -3.30
C GLU A 160 4.77 -11.36 -2.16
N ALA A 161 4.69 -10.91 -0.90
CA ALA A 161 4.84 -11.79 0.25
C ALA A 161 3.76 -12.89 0.28
N ALA A 162 2.53 -12.61 -0.16
CA ALA A 162 1.49 -13.62 -0.27
C ALA A 162 1.82 -14.65 -1.37
N LEU A 163 2.19 -14.20 -2.57
CA LEU A 163 2.54 -15.08 -3.69
C LEU A 163 3.73 -16.00 -3.33
N GLU A 164 4.77 -15.43 -2.73
CA GLU A 164 5.97 -16.18 -2.31
C GLU A 164 5.68 -17.15 -1.16
N HIS A 165 4.98 -16.72 -0.11
CA HIS A 165 4.74 -17.58 1.04
C HIS A 165 3.80 -18.75 0.70
N PHE A 166 2.71 -18.47 -0.02
CA PHE A 166 1.71 -19.47 -0.37
C PHE A 166 2.02 -20.23 -1.67
N GLN A 167 3.14 -19.90 -2.34
CA GLN A 167 3.57 -20.51 -3.60
C GLN A 167 2.48 -20.42 -4.69
N VAL A 168 1.83 -19.26 -4.78
CA VAL A 168 0.74 -19.01 -5.73
C VAL A 168 1.31 -18.58 -7.07
N ASP A 169 1.01 -19.34 -8.11
CA ASP A 169 1.37 -19.00 -9.49
C ASP A 169 0.26 -18.17 -10.14
N VAL A 170 0.62 -16.95 -10.58
CA VAL A 170 -0.25 -16.02 -11.29
C VAL A 170 0.13 -15.86 -12.77
N ARG A 171 1.01 -16.72 -13.31
CA ARG A 171 1.33 -16.70 -14.74
C ARG A 171 0.14 -17.18 -15.57
N GLY A 172 -0.23 -16.39 -16.58
CA GLY A 172 -1.35 -16.75 -17.46
C GLY A 172 -2.73 -16.53 -16.85
N VAL A 173 -2.83 -15.92 -15.67
CA VAL A 173 -4.10 -15.75 -14.95
C VAL A 173 -4.81 -14.45 -15.36
N THR A 174 -6.15 -14.47 -15.35
CA THR A 174 -7.01 -13.29 -15.45
C THR A 174 -7.46 -12.97 -14.02
N ALA A 175 -6.96 -11.86 -13.47
CA ALA A 175 -7.18 -11.49 -12.08
C ALA A 175 -8.20 -10.34 -11.91
N MET A 176 -8.76 -10.23 -10.71
CA MET A 176 -9.39 -9.01 -10.21
C MET A 176 -8.61 -8.48 -9.00
N ASP A 177 -8.27 -7.19 -9.03
CA ASP A 177 -7.70 -6.46 -7.90
C ASP A 177 -8.77 -5.54 -7.31
N ALA A 178 -9.34 -5.94 -6.18
CA ALA A 178 -10.44 -5.26 -5.53
C ALA A 178 -9.93 -4.36 -4.40
N GLY A 179 -9.94 -3.05 -4.67
CA GLY A 179 -9.21 -2.04 -3.91
C GLY A 179 -7.96 -1.54 -4.64
N LEU A 180 -8.05 -1.35 -5.97
CA LEU A 180 -6.92 -1.01 -6.85
C LEU A 180 -6.05 0.13 -6.30
N SER A 181 -6.65 1.22 -5.81
CA SER A 181 -5.99 2.42 -5.31
C SER A 181 -4.89 2.94 -6.26
N THR A 182 -3.63 3.00 -5.82
CA THR A 182 -2.48 3.35 -6.68
C THR A 182 -2.10 2.25 -7.68
N GLY A 183 -2.51 1.01 -7.44
CA GLY A 183 -2.24 -0.15 -8.30
C GLY A 183 -1.07 -1.03 -7.86
N GLY A 184 -0.71 -1.02 -6.58
CA GLY A 184 0.44 -1.78 -6.07
C GLY A 184 0.30 -3.30 -6.22
N PHE A 185 -0.88 -3.84 -5.92
CA PHE A 185 -1.16 -5.28 -6.08
C PHE A 185 -1.22 -5.64 -7.57
N THR A 186 -1.98 -4.88 -8.36
CA THR A 186 -1.99 -5.01 -9.82
C THR A 186 -0.59 -5.02 -10.44
N ASP A 187 0.28 -4.07 -10.09
CA ASP A 187 1.66 -4.04 -10.61
C ASP A 187 2.46 -5.29 -10.21
N CYS A 188 2.26 -5.82 -9.00
CA CYS A 188 2.85 -7.08 -8.57
C CYS A 188 2.34 -8.27 -9.41
N LEU A 189 1.03 -8.38 -9.62
CA LEU A 189 0.43 -9.45 -10.43
C LEU A 189 0.94 -9.41 -11.89
N LEU A 190 0.98 -8.22 -12.49
CA LEU A 190 1.45 -8.02 -13.87
C LEU A 190 2.93 -8.39 -14.05
N GLN A 191 3.77 -8.06 -13.07
CA GLN A 191 5.20 -8.42 -13.08
C GLN A 191 5.42 -9.93 -12.88
N ASN A 192 4.49 -10.62 -12.21
CA ASN A 192 4.52 -12.07 -12.02
C ASN A 192 3.78 -12.86 -13.13
N GLY A 193 3.38 -12.19 -14.21
CA GLY A 193 2.89 -12.85 -15.42
C GLY A 193 1.37 -12.97 -15.54
N ALA A 194 0.59 -12.25 -14.72
CA ALA A 194 -0.84 -12.11 -14.98
C ALA A 194 -1.06 -11.49 -16.37
N ILE A 195 -1.97 -12.08 -17.14
CA ILE A 195 -2.23 -11.66 -18.52
C ILE A 195 -3.31 -10.59 -18.60
N LYS A 196 -4.15 -10.48 -17.55
CA LYS A 196 -5.19 -9.47 -17.45
C LYS A 196 -5.53 -9.19 -16.00
N VAL A 197 -5.79 -7.93 -15.67
CA VAL A 197 -6.22 -7.51 -14.32
C VAL A 197 -7.40 -6.53 -14.42
N TYR A 198 -8.54 -6.89 -13.81
CA TYR A 198 -9.64 -5.97 -13.56
C TYR A 198 -9.40 -5.24 -12.24
N GLY A 199 -9.01 -3.98 -12.32
CA GLY A 199 -8.75 -3.15 -11.13
C GLY A 199 -10.01 -2.41 -10.72
N VAL A 200 -10.66 -2.84 -9.63
CA VAL A 200 -11.91 -2.27 -9.12
C VAL A 200 -11.63 -1.34 -7.95
N ASP A 201 -12.12 -0.09 -8.03
CA ASP A 201 -11.99 0.87 -6.93
C ASP A 201 -13.19 1.82 -6.83
N VAL A 202 -13.54 2.22 -5.60
CA VAL A 202 -14.56 3.25 -5.35
C VAL A 202 -14.01 4.67 -5.55
N GLY A 203 -12.70 4.84 -5.42
CA GLY A 203 -11.96 6.07 -5.64
C GLY A 203 -11.83 6.42 -7.12
N TYR A 204 -11.20 7.57 -7.35
CA TYR A 204 -10.99 8.13 -8.68
C TYR A 204 -9.69 8.93 -8.74
N GLY A 205 -8.94 8.79 -9.84
CA GLY A 205 -7.74 9.55 -10.14
C GLY A 205 -6.52 9.17 -9.30
N GLN A 206 -6.49 7.96 -8.73
CA GLN A 206 -5.40 7.50 -7.84
C GLN A 206 -4.42 6.53 -8.51
N VAL A 207 -4.88 5.84 -9.56
CA VAL A 207 -4.10 4.80 -10.25
C VAL A 207 -2.86 5.41 -10.87
N ALA A 208 -1.69 4.81 -10.60
CA ALA A 208 -0.42 5.23 -11.17
C ALA A 208 -0.42 5.05 -12.70
N GLU A 209 0.24 5.96 -13.42
CA GLU A 209 0.26 5.98 -14.89
C GLU A 209 0.71 4.63 -15.47
N LYS A 210 1.79 4.04 -14.93
CA LYS A 210 2.30 2.71 -15.31
C LYS A 210 1.20 1.64 -15.33
N VAL A 211 0.30 1.65 -14.35
CA VAL A 211 -0.81 0.68 -14.26
C VAL A 211 -1.96 1.09 -15.16
N ARG A 212 -2.28 2.38 -15.21
CA ARG A 212 -3.39 2.91 -16.02
C ARG A 212 -3.19 2.70 -17.52
N THR A 213 -1.95 2.78 -18.00
CA THR A 213 -1.63 2.64 -19.43
C THR A 213 -1.26 1.23 -19.85
N ASP A 214 -1.15 0.28 -18.92
CA ASP A 214 -0.86 -1.12 -19.27
C ASP A 214 -2.10 -1.73 -19.94
N THR A 215 -1.94 -2.23 -21.16
CA THR A 215 -3.03 -2.78 -21.98
C THR A 215 -3.69 -4.03 -21.38
N ARG A 216 -3.04 -4.66 -20.40
CA ARG A 216 -3.57 -5.81 -19.66
C ARG A 216 -4.51 -5.39 -18.52
N VAL A 217 -4.60 -4.10 -18.20
CA VAL A 217 -5.40 -3.60 -17.08
C VAL A 217 -6.68 -2.97 -17.57
N VAL A 218 -7.80 -3.38 -16.96
CA VAL A 218 -9.09 -2.70 -17.10
C VAL A 218 -9.37 -1.96 -15.80
N VAL A 219 -9.26 -0.64 -15.84
CA VAL A 219 -9.49 0.22 -14.67
C VAL A 219 -10.98 0.51 -14.53
N MET A 220 -11.56 0.11 -13.40
CA MET A 220 -12.96 0.30 -13.02
C MET A 220 -13.05 1.19 -11.78
N GLU A 221 -12.76 2.48 -11.96
CA GLU A 221 -12.91 3.50 -10.90
C GLU A 221 -14.38 3.84 -10.64
N ARG A 222 -14.67 4.45 -9.48
CA ARG A 222 -16.04 4.75 -9.01
C ARG A 222 -16.97 3.54 -9.01
N THR A 223 -16.41 2.34 -8.90
CA THR A 223 -17.14 1.08 -8.93
C THR A 223 -17.13 0.47 -7.53
N ASN A 224 -18.31 0.33 -6.93
CA ASN A 224 -18.44 -0.33 -5.65
C ASN A 224 -18.54 -1.84 -5.85
N LEU A 225 -17.51 -2.56 -5.40
CA LEU A 225 -17.41 -4.02 -5.53
C LEU A 225 -18.66 -4.76 -5.02
N ARG A 226 -19.33 -4.27 -3.97
CA ARG A 226 -20.56 -4.91 -3.44
C ARG A 226 -21.65 -5.06 -4.50
N HIS A 227 -21.70 -4.12 -5.42
CA HIS A 227 -22.70 -4.01 -6.47
C HIS A 227 -22.16 -4.49 -7.83
N LEU A 228 -20.97 -5.08 -7.87
CA LEU A 228 -20.44 -5.66 -9.10
C LEU A 228 -21.22 -6.93 -9.44
N GLU A 229 -21.92 -6.91 -10.57
CA GLU A 229 -22.75 -8.01 -11.02
C GLU A 229 -21.97 -8.98 -11.92
N SER A 230 -21.13 -8.43 -12.81
CA SER A 230 -20.35 -9.21 -13.77
C SER A 230 -19.04 -8.51 -14.14
N LEU A 231 -18.12 -9.31 -14.69
CA LEU A 231 -16.95 -8.85 -15.42
C LEU A 231 -17.06 -9.34 -16.87
N PRO A 232 -16.35 -8.71 -17.83
CA PRO A 232 -16.36 -9.16 -19.23
C PRO A 232 -15.93 -10.62 -19.41
N GLU A 233 -15.11 -11.15 -18.51
CA GLU A 233 -14.80 -12.57 -18.41
C GLU A 233 -14.61 -12.96 -16.93
N PRO A 234 -14.88 -14.22 -16.55
CA PRO A 234 -14.61 -14.70 -15.19
C PRO A 234 -13.12 -14.62 -14.83
N VAL A 235 -12.82 -14.39 -13.55
CA VAL A 235 -11.45 -14.31 -13.03
C VAL A 235 -11.06 -15.57 -12.26
N ASN A 236 -9.81 -15.99 -12.40
CA ASN A 236 -9.27 -17.17 -11.71
C ASN A 236 -8.37 -16.80 -10.52
N PHE A 237 -8.09 -15.51 -10.33
CA PHE A 237 -7.43 -14.97 -9.14
C PHE A 237 -8.13 -13.68 -8.67
N VAL A 238 -8.32 -13.52 -7.37
CA VAL A 238 -8.86 -12.30 -6.77
C VAL A 238 -7.96 -11.85 -5.63
N SER A 239 -7.62 -10.56 -5.60
CA SER A 239 -7.06 -9.90 -4.42
C SER A 239 -8.06 -8.95 -3.79
N LEU A 240 -8.22 -9.01 -2.46
CA LEU A 240 -9.07 -8.12 -1.67
C LEU A 240 -8.22 -7.23 -0.76
N ASP A 241 -8.08 -5.95 -1.11
CA ASP A 241 -7.44 -4.90 -0.29
C ASP A 241 -8.40 -3.71 -0.07
N VAL A 242 -9.57 -4.00 0.51
CA VAL A 242 -10.60 -2.97 0.78
C VAL A 242 -10.39 -2.29 2.13
N SER A 243 -10.90 -1.06 2.26
CA SER A 243 -10.83 -0.28 3.51
C SER A 243 -12.24 0.20 3.90
N PHE A 244 -12.46 0.44 5.19
CA PHE A 244 -13.74 0.92 5.75
C PHE A 244 -14.94 -0.02 5.56
N ILE A 245 -14.69 -1.27 5.17
CA ILE A 245 -15.69 -2.31 5.01
C ILE A 245 -15.08 -3.65 5.39
N SER A 246 -15.92 -4.52 5.95
CA SER A 246 -15.55 -5.92 6.17
C SER A 246 -15.44 -6.67 4.84
N VAL A 247 -14.40 -7.49 4.68
CA VAL A 247 -14.20 -8.32 3.47
C VAL A 247 -15.37 -9.30 3.25
N LEU A 248 -16.02 -9.75 4.32
CA LEU A 248 -17.19 -10.64 4.22
C LEU A 248 -18.35 -10.00 3.46
N LYS A 249 -18.49 -8.67 3.51
CA LYS A 249 -19.58 -7.94 2.84
C LYS A 249 -19.43 -7.85 1.33
N VAL A 250 -18.25 -8.18 0.78
CA VAL A 250 -18.00 -8.16 -0.67
C VAL A 250 -17.95 -9.56 -1.28
N MET A 251 -17.94 -10.61 -0.47
CA MET A 251 -17.85 -11.99 -0.94
C MET A 251 -18.95 -12.44 -1.91
N PRO A 252 -20.23 -12.01 -1.76
CA PRO A 252 -21.24 -12.34 -2.75
C PRO A 252 -20.86 -11.87 -4.17
N ALA A 253 -20.20 -10.70 -4.30
CA ALA A 253 -19.73 -10.21 -5.59
C ALA A 253 -18.53 -10.98 -6.10
N VAL A 254 -17.58 -11.31 -5.21
CA VAL A 254 -16.40 -12.12 -5.54
C VAL A 254 -16.84 -13.49 -6.09
N GLN A 255 -17.76 -14.18 -5.41
CA GLN A 255 -18.23 -15.50 -5.84
C GLN A 255 -18.92 -15.47 -7.22
N ARG A 256 -19.62 -14.39 -7.56
CA ARG A 256 -20.28 -14.23 -8.87
C ARG A 256 -19.30 -14.12 -10.03
N VAL A 257 -18.20 -13.38 -9.85
CA VAL A 257 -17.27 -13.05 -10.95
C VAL A 257 -16.10 -14.03 -11.06
N MET A 258 -15.90 -14.87 -10.05
CA MET A 258 -14.77 -15.78 -9.95
C MET A 258 -15.10 -17.16 -10.51
N THR A 259 -14.14 -17.80 -11.18
CA THR A 259 -14.29 -19.18 -11.65
C THR A 259 -14.34 -20.16 -10.49
N GLN A 260 -14.91 -21.34 -10.75
CA GLN A 260 -14.61 -22.53 -9.95
C GLN A 260 -13.10 -22.81 -10.01
N ASN A 261 -12.50 -23.33 -8.93
CA ASN A 261 -11.05 -23.47 -8.77
C ASN A 261 -10.25 -22.16 -8.74
N GLY A 262 -10.92 -21.02 -8.53
CA GLY A 262 -10.23 -19.75 -8.40
C GLY A 262 -9.41 -19.65 -7.10
N GLN A 263 -8.44 -18.74 -7.12
CA GLN A 263 -7.55 -18.41 -6.00
C GLN A 263 -7.89 -17.03 -5.41
N LEU A 264 -7.89 -16.89 -4.09
CA LEU A 264 -8.27 -15.66 -3.39
C LEU A 264 -7.21 -15.30 -2.34
N VAL A 265 -6.64 -14.10 -2.46
CA VAL A 265 -5.77 -13.50 -1.44
C VAL A 265 -6.49 -12.31 -0.79
N ILE A 266 -6.58 -12.33 0.53
CA ILE A 266 -7.26 -11.29 1.31
C ILE A 266 -6.26 -10.59 2.21
N LEU A 267 -6.26 -9.25 2.18
CA LEU A 267 -5.59 -8.45 3.20
C LEU A 267 -6.56 -8.15 4.34
N VAL A 268 -6.46 -8.93 5.41
CA VAL A 268 -7.23 -8.76 6.65
C VAL A 268 -6.71 -7.55 7.42
N LYS A 269 -7.59 -6.59 7.67
CA LYS A 269 -7.31 -5.33 8.36
C LYS A 269 -8.11 -5.27 9.67
N PRO A 270 -7.54 -5.65 10.83
CA PRO A 270 -8.28 -5.75 12.08
C PRO A 270 -9.11 -4.50 12.43
N GLN A 271 -8.62 -3.31 12.13
CA GLN A 271 -9.32 -2.05 12.38
C GLN A 271 -10.65 -1.88 11.62
N PHE A 272 -10.92 -2.69 10.59
CA PHE A 272 -12.18 -2.68 9.83
C PHE A 272 -13.06 -3.91 10.12
N GLU A 273 -12.54 -4.88 10.87
CA GLU A 273 -13.19 -6.15 11.13
C GLU A 273 -13.57 -6.36 12.60
N ALA A 274 -12.79 -5.77 13.51
CA ALA A 274 -13.01 -5.79 14.95
C ALA A 274 -14.23 -4.94 15.35
N LEU A 275 -14.74 -5.21 16.55
CA LEU A 275 -15.81 -4.41 17.16
C LEU A 275 -15.31 -3.00 17.50
N ARG A 276 -16.23 -2.03 17.56
CA ARG A 276 -15.88 -0.62 17.75
C ARG A 276 -15.12 -0.36 19.05
N GLU A 277 -15.46 -1.10 20.10
CA GLU A 277 -14.86 -1.09 21.44
C GLU A 277 -13.46 -1.71 21.48
N GLN A 278 -13.12 -2.60 20.53
CA GLN A 278 -11.81 -3.24 20.42
C GLN A 278 -10.81 -2.36 19.64
N VAL A 279 -11.29 -1.31 18.96
CA VAL A 279 -10.45 -0.38 18.21
C VAL A 279 -9.96 0.75 19.12
N GLY A 280 -8.68 0.70 19.45
CA GLY A 280 -8.05 1.70 20.32
C GLY A 280 -7.88 3.08 19.69
N ARG A 281 -7.36 4.02 20.49
CA ARG A 281 -7.09 5.41 20.06
C ARG A 281 -6.23 5.44 18.80
N GLY A 282 -6.66 6.26 17.84
CA GLY A 282 -6.01 6.39 16.53
C GLY A 282 -6.44 5.35 15.50
N GLY A 283 -7.48 4.56 15.79
CA GLY A 283 -7.96 3.51 14.88
C GLY A 283 -7.01 2.31 14.82
N VAL A 284 -6.32 2.01 15.93
CA VAL A 284 -5.29 0.96 15.98
C VAL A 284 -5.71 -0.18 16.88
N VAL A 285 -5.73 -1.39 16.33
CA VAL A 285 -5.92 -2.63 17.09
C VAL A 285 -4.55 -3.16 17.48
N ARG A 286 -4.25 -3.16 18.78
CA ARG A 286 -2.94 -3.58 19.33
C ARG A 286 -2.99 -4.95 20.01
N ASP A 287 -4.16 -5.37 20.46
CA ASP A 287 -4.33 -6.59 21.21
C ASP A 287 -4.21 -7.82 20.29
N PRO A 288 -3.23 -8.71 20.51
CA PRO A 288 -3.08 -9.94 19.73
C PRO A 288 -4.31 -10.86 19.79
N ALA A 289 -5.05 -10.86 20.91
CA ALA A 289 -6.26 -11.68 21.03
C ALA A 289 -7.36 -11.20 20.06
N VAL A 290 -7.48 -9.89 19.88
CA VAL A 290 -8.41 -9.31 18.90
C VAL A 290 -7.94 -9.61 17.47
N HIS A 291 -6.62 -9.65 17.22
CA HIS A 291 -6.10 -10.06 15.91
C HIS A 291 -6.50 -11.50 15.58
N GLU A 292 -6.33 -12.42 16.52
CA GLU A 292 -6.69 -13.84 16.36
C GLU A 292 -8.20 -14.01 16.16
N GLU A 293 -9.02 -13.33 16.96
CA GLU A 293 -10.48 -13.31 16.81
C GLU A 293 -10.91 -12.85 15.41
N VAL A 294 -10.32 -11.75 14.91
CA VAL A 294 -10.61 -11.24 13.57
C VAL A 294 -10.19 -12.24 12.49
N ILE A 295 -8.98 -12.82 12.59
CA ILE A 295 -8.50 -13.78 11.60
C ILE A 295 -9.44 -14.98 11.55
N GLU A 296 -9.86 -15.50 12.70
CA GLU A 296 -10.75 -16.65 12.77
C GLU A 296 -12.16 -16.34 12.23
N LYS A 297 -12.69 -15.17 12.58
CA LYS A 297 -13.96 -14.66 12.02
C LYS A 297 -13.90 -14.59 10.49
N ILE A 298 -12.82 -14.04 9.93
CA ILE A 298 -12.68 -13.96 8.47
C ILE A 298 -12.50 -15.35 7.87
N ARG A 299 -11.65 -16.19 8.44
CA ARG A 299 -11.43 -17.56 7.96
C ARG A 299 -12.75 -18.32 7.86
N SER A 300 -13.51 -18.39 8.96
CA SER A 300 -14.79 -19.08 9.03
C SER A 300 -15.82 -18.46 8.07
N GLY A 301 -15.96 -17.14 8.06
CA GLY A 301 -16.93 -16.46 7.19
C GLY A 301 -16.62 -16.61 5.70
N ILE A 302 -15.35 -16.70 5.29
CA ILE A 302 -14.97 -16.96 3.89
C ILE A 302 -15.26 -18.42 3.49
N MET A 303 -15.05 -19.36 4.41
CA MET A 303 -15.33 -20.78 4.17
C MET A 303 -16.82 -21.06 3.91
N GLU A 304 -17.72 -20.27 4.52
CA GLU A 304 -19.16 -20.33 4.23
C GLU A 304 -19.52 -20.03 2.75
N TYR A 305 -18.63 -19.34 2.01
CA TYR A 305 -18.79 -19.08 0.58
C TYR A 305 -18.15 -20.17 -0.33
N GLY A 306 -17.82 -21.34 0.21
CA GLY A 306 -17.25 -22.45 -0.56
C GLY A 306 -15.76 -22.33 -0.85
N PHE A 307 -15.03 -21.68 0.06
CA PHE A 307 -13.58 -21.52 -0.01
C PHE A 307 -12.86 -22.37 1.04
N HIS A 308 -11.63 -22.74 0.74
CA HIS A 308 -10.72 -23.46 1.62
C HIS A 308 -9.53 -22.60 1.98
N CYS A 309 -9.27 -22.43 3.28
CA CYS A 309 -8.15 -21.64 3.79
C CYS A 309 -6.85 -22.47 3.78
N HIS A 310 -5.80 -21.92 3.18
CA HIS A 310 -4.46 -22.51 3.14
C HIS A 310 -3.50 -21.91 4.17
N GLY A 311 -3.88 -20.80 4.79
CA GLY A 311 -3.12 -20.17 5.86
C GLY A 311 -3.29 -18.66 5.93
N CYS A 312 -2.68 -18.08 6.96
CA CYS A 312 -2.67 -16.65 7.21
C CYS A 312 -1.31 -16.24 7.77
N ILE A 313 -0.72 -15.17 7.23
CA ILE A 313 0.56 -14.62 7.67
C ILE A 313 0.46 -13.14 7.98
N PRO A 314 1.32 -12.57 8.84
CA PRO A 314 1.44 -11.13 8.97
C PRO A 314 1.89 -10.48 7.64
N SER A 315 1.32 -9.34 7.29
CA SER A 315 1.80 -8.50 6.20
C SER A 315 3.22 -8.00 6.49
N PRO A 316 4.14 -7.97 5.51
CA PRO A 316 5.53 -7.55 5.69
C PRO A 316 5.67 -6.06 6.05
N ILE A 317 4.61 -5.27 5.80
CA ILE A 317 4.55 -3.86 6.14
C ILE A 317 3.26 -3.55 6.90
N LYS A 318 3.35 -2.63 7.86
CA LYS A 318 2.19 -2.11 8.60
C LYS A 318 1.34 -1.17 7.75
N GLY A 319 0.07 -1.02 8.12
CA GLY A 319 -0.86 -0.09 7.48
C GLY A 319 -0.35 1.35 7.51
N ALA A 320 -0.41 2.04 6.36
CA ALA A 320 0.33 3.29 6.10
C ALA A 320 -0.03 4.47 7.03
N THR A 321 -1.29 4.56 7.47
CA THR A 321 -1.80 5.74 8.18
C THR A 321 -1.70 5.63 9.69
N SER A 322 -1.87 4.42 10.23
CA SER A 322 -2.06 4.22 11.68
C SER A 322 -1.12 3.16 12.27
N GLY A 323 -0.35 2.45 11.44
CA GLY A 323 0.61 1.44 11.90
C GLY A 323 -0.06 0.15 12.40
N ASN A 324 -1.28 -0.14 11.95
CA ASN A 324 -1.93 -1.42 12.23
C ASN A 324 -1.11 -2.58 11.66
N THR A 325 -1.05 -3.67 12.41
CA THR A 325 -0.66 -4.98 11.88
C THR A 325 -1.81 -5.48 11.02
N GLU A 326 -1.49 -5.89 9.80
CA GLU A 326 -2.44 -6.45 8.83
C GLU A 326 -1.98 -7.88 8.51
N PHE A 327 -2.88 -8.71 7.99
CA PHE A 327 -2.59 -10.12 7.72
C PHE A 327 -3.01 -10.50 6.31
N LEU A 328 -2.26 -11.39 5.67
CA LEU A 328 -2.53 -11.94 4.35
C LEU A 328 -3.04 -13.36 4.52
N ALA A 329 -4.26 -13.62 4.06
CA ALA A 329 -4.86 -14.95 4.08
C ALA A 329 -5.09 -15.44 2.64
N TYR A 330 -4.82 -16.72 2.41
CA TYR A 330 -4.95 -17.34 1.09
C TYR A 330 -6.01 -18.45 1.11
N PHE A 331 -6.86 -18.44 0.09
CA PHE A 331 -7.94 -19.39 -0.08
C PHE A 331 -8.03 -19.90 -1.52
N THR A 332 -8.56 -21.11 -1.69
CA THR A 332 -8.99 -21.64 -2.99
C THR A 332 -10.47 -21.92 -2.97
N ARG A 333 -11.15 -21.77 -4.11
CA ARG A 333 -12.56 -22.10 -4.25
C ARG A 333 -12.72 -23.54 -4.73
N ASP A 334 -13.59 -24.31 -4.08
CA ASP A 334 -13.91 -25.66 -4.52
C ASP A 334 -14.77 -25.68 -5.78
N ALA A 335 -14.50 -26.62 -6.68
CA ALA A 335 -15.36 -26.87 -7.84
C ALA A 335 -16.70 -27.55 -7.52
N SER A 336 -16.88 -28.10 -6.31
CA SER A 336 -17.95 -29.05 -6.00
C SER A 336 -19.20 -28.44 -5.33
N GLN A 337 -19.20 -27.15 -5.02
CA GLN A 337 -20.34 -26.48 -4.38
C GLN A 337 -21.15 -25.71 -5.45
N GLU A 338 -22.08 -26.40 -6.12
CA GLU A 338 -23.18 -25.72 -6.81
C GLU A 338 -23.97 -24.93 -5.77
N THR A 339 -24.04 -23.62 -5.96
CA THR A 339 -24.75 -22.73 -5.05
C THR A 339 -26.24 -23.02 -5.18
N VAL A 340 -26.84 -23.63 -4.15
CA VAL A 340 -28.29 -23.76 -4.06
C VAL A 340 -28.85 -22.34 -3.96
N SER A 341 -29.38 -21.82 -5.06
CA SER A 341 -30.16 -20.59 -5.07
C SER A 341 -31.41 -20.81 -4.22
N GLN A 342 -31.41 -20.28 -3.00
CA GLN A 342 -32.64 -20.10 -2.24
C GLN A 342 -33.35 -18.86 -2.78
N GLU A 343 -34.31 -19.09 -3.66
CA GLU A 343 -35.42 -18.17 -3.89
C GLU A 343 -36.38 -18.31 -2.69
N GLU A 344 -36.48 -17.27 -1.86
CA GLU A 344 -37.70 -16.95 -1.09
C GLU A 344 -37.90 -15.43 -1.02
#